data_AF-H2XS13-F1
#
_entry.id   AF-H2XS13-F1
#
_cell.length_a   1.000
_cell.length_b   1.000
_cell.length_c   1.000
_cell.angle_alpha   90.00
_cell.angle_beta   90.00
_cell.angle_gamma   90.00
#
_symmetry.space_group_name_H-M   'P 1'
#
loop_
_entity.id
_entity.type
_entity.pdbx_description
1 polymer ?
#
loop_
_entity_poly.entity_id
_entity_poly.type
_entity_poly.pdbx_seq_one_letter_code
_entity_poly.pdbx_strand_id
1 'polypeptide(L)' 'MRPQGFTPRIEVVTHHTEFVYGLDFSTFVPSLLADCSWDETVKLYKPQSLISTDSL' A
#
# COMPACT_ATOMS: atom_id res chain seq x y z
N MET A 1 8.58 -7.76 26.06
CA MET A 1 7.61 -8.75 25.55
C MET A 1 6.72 -8.05 24.52
N ARG A 2 6.63 -8.53 23.27
CA ARG A 2 5.61 -8.04 22.33
C ARG A 2 4.24 -8.61 22.76
N PRO A 3 3.14 -7.83 22.72
CA PRO A 3 1.80 -8.38 22.93
C PRO A 3 1.56 -9.52 21.95
N GLN A 4 1.10 -10.67 22.44
CA GLN A 4 0.62 -11.75 21.59
C GLN A 4 -0.58 -11.22 20.81
N GLY A 5 -0.51 -11.19 19.48
CA GLY A 5 -1.63 -10.81 18.61
C GLY A 5 -1.35 -9.73 17.55
N PHE A 6 -0.19 -9.04 17.60
CA PHE A 6 0.16 -8.08 16.54
C PHE A 6 1.19 -8.65 15.57
N THR A 7 0.70 -9.11 14.41
CA THR A 7 1.54 -9.42 13.25
C THR A 7 1.49 -8.20 12.31
N PRO A 8 2.56 -7.39 12.22
CA PRO A 8 2.56 -6.24 11.34
C PRO A 8 2.40 -6.70 9.89
N ARG A 9 1.45 -6.09 9.17
CA ARG A 9 1.35 -6.27 7.72
C ARG A 9 2.33 -5.31 7.04
N ILE A 10 3.38 -5.87 6.44
CA ILE A 10 4.41 -5.12 5.72
C ILE A 10 4.47 -5.67 4.30
N GLU A 11 4.53 -4.78 3.32
CA GLU A 11 4.65 -5.10 1.90
C GLU A 11 5.60 -4.07 1.25
N VAL A 12 6.40 -4.55 0.29
CA VAL A 12 7.29 -3.71 -0.51
C VAL A 12 6.80 -3.75 -1.95
N VAL A 13 6.48 -2.59 -2.50
CA VAL A 13 5.98 -2.46 -3.88
C VAL A 13 7.06 -1.77 -4.72
N THR A 14 7.54 -2.46 -5.76
CA THR A 14 8.67 -2.02 -6.60
C THR A 14 8.20 -1.77 -8.04
N HIS A 15 7.23 -0.88 -8.21
CA HIS A 15 6.64 -0.61 -9.51
C HIS A 15 7.14 0.68 -10.18
N HIS A 16 7.77 1.57 -9.43
CA HIS A 16 8.37 2.81 -9.92
C HIS A 16 9.84 2.57 -10.22
N THR A 17 10.35 3.23 -11.26
CA THR A 17 11.77 3.11 -11.63
C THR A 17 12.66 4.14 -10.92
N GLU A 18 12.05 5.13 -10.29
CA GLU A 18 12.70 6.20 -9.53
C GLU A 18 12.03 6.42 -8.17
N PHE A 19 12.60 7.29 -7.33
CA PHE A 19 12.13 7.52 -5.97
C PHE A 19 10.70 8.06 -5.91
N VAL A 20 9.92 7.47 -5.01
CA VAL A 20 8.54 7.87 -4.69
C VAL A 20 8.58 9.08 -3.76
N TYR A 21 7.81 10.11 -4.06
CA TYR A 21 7.78 11.36 -3.27
C TYR A 21 6.38 11.75 -2.78
N GLY A 22 5.33 11.02 -3.18
CA GLY A 22 3.97 11.23 -2.67
C GLY A 22 3.18 9.93 -2.60
N LEU A 23 2.28 9.85 -1.63
CA LEU A 23 1.39 8.70 -1.39
C LEU A 23 0.10 9.19 -0.74
N ASP A 24 -1.04 8.69 -1.20
CA ASP A 24 -2.36 8.96 -0.61
C ASP A 24 -3.29 7.75 -0.68
N PHE A 25 -4.27 7.72 0.24
CA PHE A 25 -5.27 6.66 0.35
C PHE A 25 -6.62 7.13 -0.18
N SER A 26 -7.32 6.26 -0.90
CA SER A 26 -8.71 6.55 -1.27
C SER A 26 -9.61 6.52 -0.04
N THR A 27 -10.40 7.58 0.15
CA THR A 27 -11.45 7.65 1.18
C THR A 27 -12.76 6.99 0.74
N PHE A 28 -12.87 6.62 -0.55
CA PHE A 28 -14.10 6.05 -1.14
C PHE A 28 -13.95 4.57 -1.49
N VAL A 29 -12.75 4.12 -1.87
CA VAL A 29 -12.49 2.74 -2.31
C VAL A 29 -11.54 2.05 -1.34
N PRO A 30 -12.02 1.03 -0.59
CA PRO A 30 -11.17 0.30 0.36
C PRO A 30 -9.90 -0.27 -0.29
N SER A 31 -8.80 -0.13 0.45
CA SER A 31 -7.46 -0.61 0.11
C SER A 31 -6.86 -0.02 -1.16
N LEU A 32 -7.49 0.98 -1.80
CA LEU A 32 -6.94 1.65 -2.97
C LEU A 32 -6.00 2.78 -2.55
N LEU A 33 -4.79 2.79 -3.11
CA LEU A 33 -3.81 3.86 -2.95
C LEU A 33 -3.43 4.45 -4.30
N ALA A 34 -2.90 5.66 -4.23
CA ALA A 34 -2.12 6.27 -5.30
C ALA A 34 -0.74 6.70 -4.77
N ASP A 35 0.31 6.44 -5.51
CA ASP A 35 1.65 7.00 -5.30
C ASP A 35 2.18 7.69 -6.56
N CYS A 36 3.13 8.60 -6.37
CA CYS A 36 3.79 9.33 -7.45
C CYS A 36 5.31 9.36 -7.29
N SER A 37 6.01 9.31 -8.42
CA SER A 37 7.46 9.16 -8.50
C SER A 37 8.06 10.11 -9.52
N TRP A 38 9.38 10.30 -9.42
CA TRP A 38 10.17 11.04 -10.40
C TRP A 38 10.19 10.38 -11.78
N ASP A 39 9.71 9.15 -11.91
CA ASP A 39 9.53 8.46 -13.21
C ASP A 39 8.37 9.00 -14.07
N GLU A 40 7.83 10.17 -13.72
CA GLU A 40 6.73 10.86 -14.42
C GLU A 40 5.39 10.09 -14.39
N THR A 41 5.23 9.13 -13.48
CA THR A 41 4.00 8.36 -13.37
C THR A 41 3.31 8.49 -12.02
N VAL A 42 1.99 8.28 -12.05
CA VAL A 42 1.15 8.02 -10.89
C VAL A 42 0.59 6.62 -11.03
N LYS A 43 0.64 5.81 -9.97
CA LYS A 43 0.14 4.43 -10.02
C LYS A 43 -0.97 4.24 -9.01
N LEU A 44 -2.05 3.60 -9.45
CA LEU A 44 -3.17 3.22 -8.59
C LEU A 44 -3.14 1.71 -8.39
N TYR A 45 -3.19 1.26 -7.14
CA TYR A 45 -3.06 -0.16 -6.82
C TYR A 45 -3.67 -0.50 -5.46
N LYS A 46 -3.91 -1.79 -5.24
CA LYS A 46 -4.38 -2.36 -3.97
C LYS A 46 -3.31 -3.27 -3.37
N PRO A 47 -2.51 -2.81 -2.39
CA PRO A 47 -1.50 -3.63 -1.75
C PRO A 47 -2.15 -4.77 -0.95
N GLN A 48 -1.58 -5.98 -1.04
CA GLN A 48 -2.08 -7.19 -0.36
C GLN A 48 -2.12 -7.01 1.17
N SER A 49 -1.18 -6.24 1.72
CA SER A 49 -1.12 -5.87 3.13
C SER A 49 -2.37 -5.12 3.62
N LEU A 50 -3.16 -4.51 2.73
CA LEU A 50 -4.40 -3.80 3.07
C LEU A 50 -5.67 -4.54 2.66
N ILE A 51 -5.57 -5.70 2.03
CA ILE A 51 -6.74 -6.51 1.68
C ILE A 51 -7.18 -7.29 2.92
N SER A 52 -8.41 -7.05 3.37
CA SER A 52 -9.03 -7.83 4.44
C SER A 52 -9.16 -9.29 4.02
N THR A 53 -8.65 -10.20 4.84
CA THR A 53 -8.74 -11.65 4.64
C THR A 53 -10.02 -12.24 5.26
N ASP A 54 -10.95 -11.40 5.72
CA ASP A 54 -12.12 -11.77 6.53
C ASP A 54 -13.24 -12.48 5.73
N SER A 55 -12.89 -13.16 4.63
CA SER A 55 -13.85 -13.86 3.75
C SER A 55 -13.46 -15.31 3.47
N LEU A 56 -12.65 -15.92 4.34
CA LEU A 56 -12.47 -17.38 4.45
C LEU A 56 -12.83 -17.85 5.86
#